data_AF-A0A1M7SYJ7-F1
#
_entry.id   AF-A0A1M7SYJ7-F1
#
_cell.length_a   1.000
_cell.length_b   1.000
_cell.length_c   1.000
_cell.angle_alpha   90.00
_cell.angle_beta   90.00
_cell.angle_gamma   90.00
#
_symmetry.space_group_name_H-M   'P 1'
#
loop_
_entity.id
_entity.type
_entity.pdbx_description
1 polymer ?
#
loop_
_entity_poly.entity_id
_entity_poly.type
_entity_poly.pdbx_seq_one_letter_code
_entity_poly.pdbx_strand_id
1 'polypeptide(L)'
;MNIPTSLKHKPVIISDNYENVDGRYAYQSDAKGLSLGLAQWNDRGKVDISAKVWRYTGEKWSRQSEELPLHRVLDLAILVCRTKLHFREAYRYDNFYDPEKPVIDRIGLQGDAMTVAVCTDNEKINEDIKLFNQALCNDDELLGERLRTLSAILKEMGY
;
A
#
# COMPACT_ATOMS: atom_id res chain seq x y z
N MET A 1 -2.54 -16.22 2.98
CA MET A 1 -1.62 -16.22 4.15
C MET A 1 -1.43 -14.77 4.57
N ASN A 2 -1.48 -14.42 5.86
CA ASN A 2 -1.39 -13.01 6.27
C ASN A 2 0.05 -12.49 6.12
N ILE A 3 0.19 -11.25 5.67
CA ILE A 3 1.50 -10.57 5.62
C ILE A 3 1.98 -10.24 7.05
N PRO A 4 3.30 -10.27 7.33
CA PRO A 4 3.78 -10.02 8.68
C PRO A 4 3.57 -8.56 9.12
N THR A 5 3.01 -8.37 10.32
CA THR A 5 2.78 -7.04 10.92
C THR A 5 3.76 -6.70 12.06
N SER A 6 4.49 -7.70 12.58
CA SER A 6 5.47 -7.54 13.68
C SER A 6 6.88 -7.19 13.22
N LEU A 7 7.10 -7.01 11.91
CA LEU A 7 8.40 -6.63 11.34
C LEU A 7 8.60 -5.11 11.40
N LYS A 8 9.82 -4.65 11.05
CA LYS A 8 10.18 -3.23 11.18
C LYS A 8 9.39 -2.30 10.25
N HIS A 9 8.94 -2.78 9.08
CA HIS A 9 7.96 -2.05 8.28
C HIS A 9 6.59 -2.24 8.92
N LYS A 10 5.92 -1.14 9.26
CA LYS A 10 4.63 -1.17 9.94
C LYS A 10 3.50 -0.88 8.95
N PRO A 11 2.80 -1.90 8.45
CA PRO A 11 1.76 -1.71 7.45
C PRO A 11 0.58 -0.92 8.04
N VAL A 12 0.00 -0.04 7.21
CA VAL A 12 -1.20 0.75 7.52
C VAL A 12 -2.31 0.44 6.53
N ILE A 13 -2.01 0.48 5.23
CA ILE A 13 -2.91 0.04 4.16
C ILE A 13 -2.33 -1.20 3.50
N ILE A 14 -3.17 -2.19 3.23
CA ILE A 14 -2.76 -3.50 2.72
C ILE A 14 -3.63 -3.97 1.56
N SER A 15 -3.01 -4.83 0.76
CA SER A 15 -3.68 -5.82 -0.09
C SER A 15 -3.02 -7.15 0.22
N ASP A 16 -3.67 -7.95 1.06
CA ASP A 16 -3.19 -9.25 1.54
C ASP A 16 -3.60 -10.41 0.62
N ASN A 17 -4.55 -10.17 -0.28
CA ASN A 17 -4.97 -11.12 -1.31
C ASN A 17 -4.16 -11.01 -2.62
N TYR A 18 -3.03 -10.31 -2.62
CA TYR A 18 -2.32 -9.95 -3.84
C TYR A 18 -1.81 -11.16 -4.64
N GLU A 19 -1.55 -12.31 -4.00
CA GLU A 19 -1.16 -13.52 -4.73
C GLU A 19 -2.18 -13.97 -5.78
N ASN A 20 -3.46 -13.59 -5.63
CA ASN A 20 -4.55 -13.87 -6.59
C ASN A 20 -4.71 -12.78 -7.65
N VAL A 21 -4.03 -11.64 -7.48
CA VAL A 21 -4.22 -10.39 -8.23
C VAL A 21 -3.06 -10.13 -9.19
N ASP A 22 -1.90 -10.77 -8.98
CA ASP A 22 -0.61 -10.48 -9.62
C ASP A 22 -0.52 -10.85 -11.13
N GLY A 23 -1.55 -10.50 -11.90
CA GLY A 23 -1.62 -10.66 -13.35
C GLY A 23 -1.46 -12.11 -13.78
N ARG A 24 -0.56 -12.33 -14.74
CA ARG A 24 -0.18 -13.67 -15.22
C ARG A 24 0.39 -14.61 -14.14
N TYR A 25 0.79 -14.08 -12.98
CA TYR A 25 1.30 -14.87 -11.86
C TYR A 25 0.22 -15.14 -10.81
N ALA A 26 -1.01 -14.69 -11.02
CA ALA A 26 -2.12 -14.93 -10.11
C ALA A 26 -2.22 -16.42 -9.74
N TYR A 27 -2.48 -16.69 -8.46
CA TYR A 27 -2.58 -18.01 -7.83
C TYR A 27 -1.27 -18.82 -7.75
N GLN A 28 -0.19 -18.34 -8.37
CA GLN A 28 1.15 -18.95 -8.33
C GLN A 28 2.24 -17.92 -8.06
N SER A 29 1.86 -16.81 -7.41
CA SER A 29 2.78 -15.71 -7.14
C SER A 29 3.58 -15.96 -5.87
N ASP A 30 4.84 -15.56 -5.93
CA ASP A 30 5.69 -15.42 -4.75
C ASP A 30 5.44 -14.11 -4.00
N ALA A 31 4.83 -13.11 -4.63
CA ALA A 31 4.33 -11.90 -4.00
C ALA A 31 2.96 -12.18 -3.37
N LYS A 32 2.96 -12.25 -2.04
CA LYS A 32 1.80 -12.60 -1.23
C LYS A 32 0.94 -11.41 -0.86
N GLY A 33 1.53 -10.22 -0.74
CA GLY A 33 0.79 -9.02 -0.40
C GLY A 33 1.53 -7.73 -0.76
N LEU A 34 0.79 -6.64 -0.76
CA LEU A 34 1.29 -5.28 -0.87
C LEU A 34 0.92 -4.50 0.39
N SER A 35 1.78 -3.56 0.80
CA SER A 35 1.43 -2.62 1.86
C SER A 35 1.99 -1.24 1.65
N LEU A 36 1.30 -0.24 2.18
CA LEU A 36 1.81 1.09 2.46
C LEU A 36 1.85 1.26 3.97
N GLY A 37 2.96 1.79 4.48
CA GLY A 37 3.15 1.87 5.92
C GLY A 37 4.39 2.64 6.32
N LEU A 38 4.65 2.71 7.62
CA LEU A 38 5.82 3.41 8.15
C LEU A 38 7.09 2.64 7.77
N ALA A 39 8.07 3.37 7.23
CA ALA A 39 9.31 2.80 6.76
C ALA A 39 10.15 2.23 7.93
N GLN A 40 10.93 1.21 7.61
CA GLN A 40 11.84 0.57 8.56
C GLN A 40 13.02 1.47 8.96
N TRP A 41 13.41 2.40 8.09
CA TRP A 41 14.56 3.30 8.27
C TRP A 41 14.04 4.71 8.48
N ASN A 42 13.77 5.04 9.73
CA ASN A 42 13.39 6.38 10.13
C ASN A 42 14.62 7.05 10.77
N ASP A 43 15.01 8.20 10.26
CA ASP A 43 15.95 9.08 10.97
C ASP A 43 15.33 9.51 12.31
N ARG A 44 16.17 9.84 13.30
CA ARG A 44 15.66 10.31 14.60
C ARG A 44 14.77 11.54 14.40
N GLY A 45 13.48 11.38 14.71
CA GLY A 45 12.48 12.44 14.60
C GLY A 45 11.80 12.57 13.23
N LYS A 46 12.14 11.74 12.24
CA LYS A 46 11.49 11.71 10.93
C LYS A 46 10.77 10.38 10.74
N VAL A 47 9.51 10.44 10.31
CA VAL A 47 8.73 9.26 9.94
C VAL A 47 8.56 9.29 8.43
N ASP A 48 9.23 8.37 7.75
CA ASP A 48 9.05 8.17 6.32
C ASP A 48 8.01 7.07 6.07
N ILE A 49 7.33 7.15 4.93
CA ILE A 49 6.38 6.13 4.48
C ILE A 49 6.93 5.42 3.25
N SER A 50 6.61 4.14 3.14
CA SER A 50 7.12 3.30 2.05
C SER A 50 6.04 2.34 1.55
N ALA A 51 6.08 2.06 0.26
CA ALA A 51 5.40 0.92 -0.32
C ALA A 51 6.27 -0.34 -0.21
N LYS A 52 5.66 -1.48 0.09
CA LYS A 52 6.37 -2.76 0.23
C LYS A 52 5.62 -3.89 -0.47
N VAL A 53 6.38 -4.68 -1.23
CA VAL A 53 5.95 -5.99 -1.74
C VAL A 53 6.40 -7.06 -0.75
N TRP A 54 5.48 -7.90 -0.33
CA TRP A 54 5.73 -9.00 0.58
C TRP A 54 5.89 -10.29 -0.22
N ARG A 55 7.13 -10.79 -0.32
CA ARG A 55 7.41 -12.07 -0.97
C ARG A 55 7.72 -13.17 0.03
N TYR A 56 7.19 -14.35 -0.24
CA TYR A 56 7.44 -15.55 0.55
C TYR A 56 7.88 -16.69 -0.37
N THR A 57 9.08 -17.23 -0.12
CA THR A 57 9.66 -18.30 -0.96
C THR A 57 9.29 -19.71 -0.51
N GLY A 58 8.34 -19.86 0.43
CA GLY A 58 8.02 -21.13 1.09
C GLY A 58 8.82 -21.38 2.37
N GLU A 59 9.96 -20.71 2.56
CA GLU A 59 10.82 -20.88 3.74
C GLU A 59 10.95 -19.59 4.56
N LYS A 60 11.06 -18.44 3.89
CA LYS A 60 11.28 -17.15 4.56
C LYS A 60 10.65 -15.99 3.79
N TRP A 61 10.36 -14.92 4.52
CA TRP A 61 9.97 -13.63 3.97
C TRP A 61 11.20 -12.89 3.42
N SER A 62 11.11 -12.37 2.20
CA SER A 62 12.17 -11.56 1.59
C SER A 62 12.37 -10.25 2.35
N ARG A 63 13.63 -9.91 2.64
CA ARG A 63 13.99 -8.78 3.52
C ARG A 63 14.27 -7.47 2.77
N GLN A 64 14.80 -7.45 1.55
CA GLN A 64 15.19 -6.22 0.84
C GLN A 64 15.27 -6.33 -0.69
N SER A 65 15.20 -5.16 -1.34
CA SER A 65 15.36 -4.76 -2.76
C SER A 65 15.42 -5.86 -3.82
N GLU A 66 14.47 -5.80 -4.75
CA GLU A 66 14.34 -6.71 -5.89
C GLU A 66 13.86 -5.92 -7.12
N GLU A 67 14.19 -6.42 -8.31
CA GLU A 67 13.57 -5.96 -9.55
C GLU A 67 12.08 -6.36 -9.55
N LEU A 68 11.21 -5.40 -9.88
CA LEU A 68 9.77 -5.63 -9.97
C LEU A 68 9.35 -5.73 -11.44
N PRO A 69 8.52 -6.72 -11.80
CA PRO A 69 7.78 -6.67 -13.06
C PRO A 69 7.00 -5.36 -13.16
N LEU A 70 6.91 -4.79 -14.38
CA LEU A 70 6.30 -3.47 -14.59
C LEU A 70 4.86 -3.38 -14.07
N HIS A 71 4.08 -4.45 -14.18
CA HIS A 71 2.70 -4.44 -13.68
C HIS A 71 2.64 -4.28 -12.16
N ARG A 72 3.58 -4.86 -11.39
CA ARG A 72 3.63 -4.66 -9.93
C ARG A 72 3.97 -3.21 -9.56
N VAL A 73 4.74 -2.52 -10.40
CA VAL A 73 5.00 -1.07 -10.21
C VAL A 73 3.70 -0.28 -10.39
N LEU A 74 2.90 -0.62 -11.39
CA LEU A 74 1.59 -0.01 -11.61
C LEU A 74 0.60 -0.36 -10.50
N ASP A 75 0.58 -1.60 -10.01
CA ASP A 75 -0.28 -2.03 -8.91
C ASP A 75 0.05 -1.27 -7.61
N LEU A 76 1.33 -1.04 -7.33
CA LEU A 76 1.76 -0.15 -6.24
C LEU A 76 1.28 1.29 -6.46
N ALA A 77 1.37 1.82 -7.69
CA ALA A 77 0.86 3.15 -8.01
C ALA A 77 -0.67 3.24 -7.80
N ILE A 78 -1.42 2.20 -8.21
CA ILE A 78 -2.87 2.09 -7.97
C ILE A 78 -3.16 2.08 -6.47
N LEU A 79 -2.44 1.27 -5.69
CA LEU A 79 -2.58 1.21 -4.23
C LEU A 79 -2.31 2.58 -3.58
N VAL A 80 -1.27 3.30 -4.02
CA VAL A 80 -0.96 4.67 -3.56
C VAL A 80 -2.09 5.63 -3.89
N CYS A 81 -2.57 5.66 -5.14
CA CYS A 81 -3.68 6.51 -5.57
C CYS A 81 -4.95 6.24 -4.75
N ARG A 82 -5.27 4.96 -4.56
CA ARG A 82 -6.47 4.54 -3.82
C ARG A 82 -6.38 4.96 -2.35
N THR A 83 -5.22 4.77 -1.74
CA THR A 83 -4.93 5.18 -0.37
C THR A 83 -5.04 6.68 -0.21
N LYS A 84 -4.40 7.46 -1.09
CA LYS A 84 -4.48 8.93 -1.02
C LYS A 84 -5.92 9.42 -1.14
N LEU A 85 -6.72 8.80 -2.01
CA LEU A 85 -8.12 9.16 -2.17
C LEU A 85 -8.97 8.79 -0.93
N HIS A 86 -8.65 7.71 -0.21
CA HIS A 86 -9.24 7.43 1.12
C HIS A 86 -8.91 8.52 2.13
N PHE A 87 -7.63 8.89 2.26
CA PHE A 87 -7.17 9.87 3.26
C PHE A 87 -7.70 11.30 3.03
N ARG A 88 -8.17 11.63 1.82
CA ARG A 88 -8.87 12.90 1.55
C ARG A 88 -10.12 13.09 2.40
N GLU A 89 -10.84 12.01 2.70
CA GLU A 89 -12.10 12.05 3.46
C GLU A 89 -11.99 11.36 4.82
N ALA A 90 -10.84 10.74 5.12
CA ALA A 90 -10.64 9.93 6.32
C ALA A 90 -10.72 10.73 7.62
N TYR A 91 -10.50 12.05 7.58
CA TYR A 91 -10.58 12.94 8.74
C TYR A 91 -11.95 12.90 9.46
N ARG A 92 -12.99 12.38 8.80
CA ARG A 92 -14.32 12.17 9.39
C ARG A 92 -14.38 11.03 10.42
N TYR A 93 -13.35 10.20 10.49
CA TYR A 93 -13.24 9.08 11.42
C TYR A 93 -12.20 9.37 12.50
N ASP A 94 -12.48 9.01 13.75
CA ASP A 94 -11.57 9.23 14.89
C ASP A 94 -10.16 8.64 14.69
N ASN A 95 -10.09 7.50 13.99
CA ASN A 95 -8.84 6.83 13.67
C ASN A 95 -8.57 6.74 12.17
N PHE A 96 -9.13 7.64 11.35
CA PHE A 96 -8.96 7.68 9.89
C PHE A 96 -9.54 6.48 9.11
N TYR A 97 -10.35 5.63 9.74
CA TYR A 97 -11.13 4.57 9.08
C TYR A 97 -12.33 4.13 9.93
N ASP A 98 -13.26 3.40 9.33
CA ASP A 98 -14.37 2.73 10.02
C ASP A 98 -13.91 1.34 10.52
N PRO A 99 -13.82 1.10 11.85
CA PRO A 99 -13.39 -0.18 12.40
C PRO A 99 -14.30 -1.35 12.03
N GLU A 100 -15.60 -1.10 11.80
CA GLU A 100 -16.56 -2.13 11.41
C GLU A 100 -16.48 -2.44 9.90
N LYS A 101 -15.86 -1.54 9.11
CA LYS A 101 -15.69 -1.66 7.66
C LYS A 101 -14.28 -1.26 7.24
N PRO A 102 -13.24 -2.04 7.60
CA PRO A 102 -11.85 -1.70 7.31
C PRO A 102 -11.48 -1.84 5.83
N VAL A 103 -12.31 -2.52 5.02
CA VAL A 103 -12.13 -2.61 3.56
C VAL A 103 -12.50 -1.28 2.92
N ILE A 104 -11.53 -0.68 2.22
CA ILE A 104 -11.63 0.63 1.55
C ILE A 104 -12.22 0.48 0.14
N ASP A 105 -11.72 -0.49 -0.63
CA ASP A 105 -12.14 -0.68 -2.03
C ASP A 105 -11.81 -2.09 -2.54
N ARG A 106 -12.45 -2.48 -3.66
CA ARG A 106 -12.11 -3.68 -4.44
C ARG A 106 -11.92 -3.29 -5.90
N ILE A 107 -10.67 -3.32 -6.35
CA ILE A 107 -10.28 -2.83 -7.68
C ILE A 107 -10.07 -4.03 -8.60
N GLY A 108 -10.88 -4.14 -9.66
CA GLY A 108 -10.73 -5.22 -10.63
C GLY A 108 -9.43 -5.11 -11.42
N LEU A 109 -8.62 -6.18 -11.43
CA LEU A 109 -7.38 -6.29 -12.19
C LEU A 109 -7.30 -7.65 -12.90
N GLN A 110 -6.27 -7.85 -13.72
CA GLN A 110 -6.04 -9.16 -14.35
C GLN A 110 -5.71 -10.20 -13.26
N GLY A 111 -6.50 -11.27 -13.20
CA GLY A 111 -6.46 -12.24 -12.11
C GLY A 111 -7.74 -12.16 -11.28
N ASP A 112 -7.69 -11.41 -10.19
CA ASP A 112 -8.81 -11.14 -9.28
C ASP A 112 -8.87 -9.64 -8.90
N ALA A 113 -9.85 -9.24 -8.10
CA ALA A 113 -9.93 -7.90 -7.55
C ALA A 113 -8.94 -7.70 -6.40
N MET A 114 -8.11 -6.65 -6.50
CA MET A 114 -7.28 -6.15 -5.42
C MET A 114 -8.15 -5.61 -4.30
N THR A 115 -8.12 -6.26 -3.14
CA THR A 115 -8.84 -5.80 -1.96
C THR A 115 -7.93 -4.85 -1.20
N VAL A 116 -8.34 -3.59 -1.08
CA VAL A 116 -7.58 -2.56 -0.34
C VAL A 116 -8.24 -2.37 1.02
N ALA A 117 -7.48 -2.54 2.10
CA ALA A 117 -8.00 -2.46 3.45
C ALA A 117 -7.00 -1.81 4.42
N VAL A 118 -7.52 -1.34 5.56
CA VAL A 118 -6.69 -0.96 6.71
C VAL A 118 -6.14 -2.21 7.39
N CYS A 119 -4.88 -2.19 7.78
CA CYS A 119 -4.20 -3.31 8.43
C CYS A 119 -4.61 -3.41 9.91
N THR A 120 -5.78 -3.96 10.20
CA THR A 120 -6.26 -4.14 11.58
C THR A 120 -5.44 -5.16 12.37
N ASP A 121 -4.66 -6.01 11.68
CA ASP A 121 -3.67 -6.92 12.28
C ASP A 121 -2.41 -6.20 12.81
N ASN A 122 -2.25 -4.90 12.54
CA ASN A 122 -1.22 -4.08 13.18
C ASN A 122 -1.69 -3.66 14.58
N GLU A 123 -1.04 -4.17 15.63
CA GLU A 123 -1.37 -3.89 17.04
C GLU A 123 -1.39 -2.38 17.38
N LYS A 124 -0.64 -1.57 16.63
CA LYS A 124 -0.55 -0.11 16.82
C LYS A 124 -1.25 0.68 15.71
N ILE A 125 -2.20 0.06 15.00
CA ILE A 125 -2.83 0.66 13.82
C ILE A 125 -3.38 2.06 14.07
N ASN A 126 -4.02 2.32 15.21
CA ASN A 126 -4.61 3.62 15.53
C ASN A 126 -3.58 4.74 15.75
N GLU A 127 -2.34 4.40 16.14
CA GLU A 127 -1.24 5.35 16.27
C GLU A 127 -0.50 5.50 14.94
N ASP A 128 -0.14 4.37 14.33
CA ASP A 128 0.66 4.33 13.10
C ASP A 128 -0.10 4.96 11.92
N ILE A 129 -1.44 4.84 11.84
CA ILE A 129 -2.24 5.47 10.79
C ILE A 129 -2.21 7.01 10.87
N LYS A 130 -2.11 7.57 12.08
CA LYS A 130 -2.01 9.02 12.29
C LYS A 130 -0.65 9.52 11.84
N LEU A 131 0.41 8.80 12.20
CA LEU A 131 1.77 9.08 11.74
C LEU A 131 1.89 8.95 10.21
N PHE A 132 1.26 7.92 9.64
CA PHE A 132 1.22 7.71 8.19
C PHE A 132 0.48 8.85 7.48
N ASN A 133 -0.68 9.27 7.99
CA ASN A 133 -1.41 10.41 7.44
C ASN A 133 -0.59 11.71 7.54
N GLN A 134 0.08 11.94 8.68
CA GLN A 134 0.95 13.11 8.84
C GLN A 134 2.09 13.11 7.81
N ALA A 135 2.76 11.97 7.60
CA ALA A 135 3.81 11.85 6.59
C ALA A 135 3.26 12.05 5.17
N LEU A 136 2.08 11.49 4.85
CA LEU A 136 1.39 11.74 3.58
C LEU A 136 1.11 13.23 3.34
N CYS A 137 0.73 13.97 4.38
CA CYS A 137 0.50 15.42 4.31
C CYS A 137 1.81 16.20 4.15
N ASN A 138 2.87 15.80 4.85
CA ASN A 138 4.18 16.44 4.73
C ASN A 138 4.74 16.33 3.30
N ASP A 139 4.50 15.20 2.64
CA ASP A 139 4.94 14.94 1.26
C ASP A 139 3.89 15.32 0.20
N ASP A 140 2.84 16.07 0.56
CA ASP A 140 1.70 16.34 -0.35
C ASP A 140 2.12 17.05 -1.63
N GLU A 141 3.04 18.01 -1.54
CA GLU A 141 3.58 18.71 -2.71
C GLU A 141 4.34 17.75 -3.64
N LEU A 142 5.26 16.97 -3.08
CA LEU A 142 6.10 16.02 -3.82
C LEU A 142 5.24 14.95 -4.49
N LEU A 143 4.34 14.30 -3.74
CA LEU A 143 3.44 13.28 -4.27
C LEU A 143 2.45 13.87 -5.28
N GLY A 144 1.95 15.08 -5.00
CA GLY A 144 1.04 15.81 -5.86
C GLY A 144 1.64 16.15 -7.22
N GLU A 145 2.91 16.55 -7.28
CA GLU A 145 3.65 16.76 -8.54
C GLU A 145 3.70 15.46 -9.35
N ARG A 146 4.16 14.35 -8.74
CA ARG A 146 4.31 13.07 -9.44
C ARG A 146 2.98 12.54 -9.97
N LEU A 147 1.91 12.63 -9.18
CA LEU A 147 0.58 12.19 -9.59
C LEU A 147 -0.01 13.04 -10.72
N ARG A 148 0.21 14.36 -10.70
CA ARG A 148 -0.20 15.24 -11.79
C ARG A 148 0.52 14.91 -13.10
N THR A 149 1.83 14.72 -13.03
CA THR A 149 2.64 14.33 -14.19
C THR A 149 2.22 12.97 -14.74
N LEU A 150 2.04 11.96 -13.87
CA LEU A 150 1.55 10.64 -14.27
C LEU A 150 0.17 10.75 -14.96
N SER A 151 -0.77 11.51 -14.39
CA SER A 151 -2.09 11.70 -14.98
C SER A 151 -2.03 12.38 -16.35
N ALA A 152 -1.14 13.37 -16.54
CA ALA A 152 -0.97 14.03 -17.83
C ALA A 152 -0.45 13.06 -18.90
N ILE A 153 0.57 12.26 -18.57
CA ILE A 153 1.14 11.25 -19.48
C ILE A 153 0.09 10.18 -19.83
N LEU A 154 -0.66 9.69 -18.85
CA LEU A 154 -1.72 8.70 -19.09
C LEU A 154 -2.77 9.22 -20.08
N LYS A 155 -3.20 10.49 -19.93
CA LYS A 155 -4.13 11.14 -20.85
C LYS A 155 -3.56 11.31 -22.26
N GLU A 156 -2.28 11.66 -22.37
CA GLU A 156 -1.58 11.76 -23.66
C GLU A 156 -1.52 10.39 -24.37
N MET A 157 -1.34 9.31 -23.62
CA MET A 157 -1.37 7.94 -24.12
C MET A 157 -2.79 7.44 -24.48
N GLY A 158 -3.83 8.19 -24.13
CA GLY A 158 -5.23 7.84 -24.42
C GLY A 158 -5.91 6.94 -23.39
N TYR A 159 -5.39 6.88 -22.16
CA TYR A 159 -6.05 6.23 -21.02
C TYR A 159 -7.01 7.18 -20.28
#